data_AF-A0A7X9PKZ1-F1
#
_entry.id   AF-A0A7X9PKZ1-F1
#
_cell.length_a   1.000
_cell.length_b   1.000
_cell.length_c   1.000
_cell.angle_alpha   90.00
_cell.angle_beta   90.00
_cell.angle_gamma   90.00
#
_symmetry.space_group_name_H-M   'P 1'
#
loop_
_entity.id
_entity.type
_entity.pdbx_description
1 polymer ?
#
loop_
_entity_poly.entity_id
_entity_poly.type
_entity_poly.pdbx_seq_one_letter_code
_entity_poly.pdbx_strand_id
1 'polypeptide(L)'
;MKTKIIETILPTILGILTVLGLLVVFNLIVHNGDAFNSPDNGFFKLFVPIATIIALTIQFTLTLPFWKKFKFKKKVWGLTLFQFTALLCIISGLTFGLVFWETNFGISELILVSITGIIAFSVYWTVNLLTLKQIDKLQY
;
A
#
# COMPACT_ATOMS: atom_id res chain seq x y z
N MET A 1 -12.79 -21.37 -5.73
CA MET A 1 -12.18 -20.39 -6.66
C MET A 1 -12.70 -18.97 -6.42
N LYS A 2 -14.01 -18.74 -6.39
CA LYS A 2 -14.61 -17.41 -6.16
C LYS A 2 -14.06 -16.69 -4.92
N THR A 3 -13.95 -17.38 -3.79
CA THR A 3 -13.35 -16.85 -2.55
C THR A 3 -11.93 -16.32 -2.71
N LYS A 4 -11.04 -17.08 -3.38
CA LYS A 4 -9.65 -16.65 -3.60
C LYS A 4 -9.57 -15.40 -4.48
N ILE A 5 -10.47 -15.26 -5.45
CA ILE A 5 -10.54 -14.08 -6.32
C ILE A 5 -10.95 -12.86 -5.50
N ILE A 6 -11.97 -12.99 -4.64
CA ILE A 6 -12.43 -11.90 -3.76
C ILE A 6 -11.33 -11.49 -2.77
N GLU A 7 -10.67 -12.46 -2.12
CA GLU A 7 -9.53 -12.23 -1.21
C GLU A 7 -8.33 -11.55 -1.89
N THR A 8 -8.20 -11.71 -3.22
CA THR A 8 -7.13 -11.06 -3.99
C THR A 8 -7.53 -9.65 -4.41
N ILE A 9 -8.72 -9.49 -4.96
CA ILE A 9 -9.12 -8.23 -5.61
C ILE A 9 -9.58 -7.21 -4.59
N LEU A 10 -10.50 -7.59 -3.68
CA LEU A 10 -11.20 -6.62 -2.82
C LEU A 10 -10.25 -5.92 -1.83
N PRO A 11 -9.39 -6.62 -1.06
CA PRO A 11 -8.44 -5.95 -0.16
C PRO A 11 -7.47 -5.03 -0.88
N THR A 12 -7.02 -5.44 -2.07
CA THR A 12 -6.07 -4.68 -2.88
C THR A 12 -6.70 -3.39 -3.39
N ILE A 13 -7.90 -3.47 -3.98
CA ILE A 13 -8.62 -2.29 -4.49
C ILE A 13 -8.96 -1.34 -3.36
N LEU A 14 -9.50 -1.83 -2.23
CA LEU A 14 -9.85 -0.96 -1.10
C LEU A 14 -8.61 -0.28 -0.50
N GLY A 15 -7.49 -1.00 -0.39
CA GLY A 15 -6.23 -0.41 0.05
C GLY A 15 -5.77 0.72 -0.87
N ILE A 16 -5.76 0.49 -2.19
CA ILE A 16 -5.36 1.49 -3.19
C ILE A 16 -6.30 2.70 -3.16
N LEU A 17 -7.61 2.48 -3.19
CA LEU A 17 -8.60 3.56 -3.16
C LEU A 17 -8.49 4.40 -1.88
N THR A 18 -8.17 3.78 -0.74
CA THR A 18 -7.98 4.53 0.51
C THR A 18 -6.76 5.44 0.43
N VAL A 19 -5.63 4.94 -0.08
CA VAL A 19 -4.42 5.76 -0.25
C VAL A 19 -4.66 6.89 -1.26
N LEU A 20 -5.29 6.60 -2.40
CA LEU A 20 -5.64 7.62 -3.39
C LEU A 20 -6.59 8.67 -2.83
N GLY A 21 -7.61 8.24 -2.08
CA GLY A 21 -8.54 9.14 -1.40
C GLY A 21 -7.82 10.09 -0.44
N LEU A 22 -6.89 9.57 0.38
CA LEU A 22 -6.08 10.40 1.28
C LEU A 22 -5.21 11.40 0.51
N LEU A 23 -4.57 10.97 -0.57
CA LEU A 23 -3.74 11.85 -1.41
C LEU A 23 -4.56 12.95 -2.07
N VAL A 24 -5.76 12.64 -2.57
CA VAL A 24 -6.67 13.63 -3.15
C VAL A 24 -7.14 14.63 -2.10
N VAL A 25 -7.53 14.15 -0.91
CA VAL A 25 -7.93 15.02 0.21
C VAL A 25 -6.77 15.92 0.63
N PHE A 26 -5.56 15.38 0.74
CA PHE A 26 -4.37 16.15 1.05
C PHE A 26 -4.10 17.23 -0.01
N ASN A 27 -4.19 16.89 -1.30
CA ASN A 27 -4.03 17.84 -2.40
C ASN A 27 -5.07 18.98 -2.34
N LEU A 28 -6.32 18.67 -2.02
CA LEU A 28 -7.36 19.69 -1.88
C LEU A 28 -7.10 20.64 -0.71
N ILE A 29 -6.64 20.11 0.43
CA ILE A 29 -6.43 20.91 1.65
C ILE A 29 -5.14 21.73 1.58
N VAL A 30 -4.05 21.14 1.08
CA VAL A 30 -2.70 21.75 1.17
C VAL A 30 -2.33 22.48 -0.11
N HIS A 31 -2.77 21.99 -1.26
CA HIS A 31 -2.38 22.51 -2.58
C HIS A 31 -3.55 23.14 -3.34
N ASN A 32 -4.70 23.37 -2.70
CA ASN A 32 -5.92 23.92 -3.33
C ASN A 32 -6.37 23.16 -4.60
N GLY A 33 -6.00 21.88 -4.72
CA GLY A 33 -6.30 21.06 -5.89
C GLY A 33 -5.24 21.07 -6.99
N ASP A 34 -4.24 21.95 -6.96
CA ASP A 34 -3.36 22.19 -8.11
C ASP A 34 -2.24 21.16 -8.32
N ALA A 35 -1.87 20.36 -7.32
CA ALA A 35 -0.72 19.44 -7.46
C ALA A 35 -0.97 18.30 -8.47
N PHE A 36 -2.24 18.04 -8.82
CA PHE A 36 -2.62 17.05 -9.83
C PHE A 36 -3.18 17.66 -11.12
N ASN A 37 -3.27 19.00 -11.23
CA ASN A 37 -3.83 19.70 -12.39
C ASN A 37 -2.78 20.06 -13.46
N SER A 38 -1.48 19.93 -13.16
CA SER A 38 -0.41 20.21 -14.11
C SER A 38 -0.34 19.14 -15.22
N PRO A 39 0.30 19.41 -16.37
CA PRO A 39 0.24 18.52 -17.55
C PRO A 39 0.78 17.10 -17.33
N ASP A 40 1.49 16.86 -16.21
CA ASP A 40 2.08 15.57 -15.83
C ASP A 40 1.08 14.62 -15.15
N ASN A 41 0.08 14.20 -15.91
CA ASN A 41 -0.87 13.14 -15.52
C ASN A 41 -0.23 11.72 -15.44
N GLY A 42 1.11 11.61 -15.50
CA GLY A 42 1.83 10.34 -15.41
C GLY A 42 1.54 9.56 -14.14
N PHE A 43 1.23 10.25 -13.04
CA PHE A 43 0.84 9.61 -11.78
C PHE A 43 -0.42 8.75 -11.94
N PHE A 44 -1.54 9.33 -12.38
CA PHE A 44 -2.80 8.59 -12.52
C PHE A 44 -2.83 7.69 -13.77
N LYS A 45 -2.15 8.08 -14.85
CA LYS A 45 -2.19 7.33 -16.12
C LYS A 45 -1.22 6.15 -16.18
N LEU A 46 -0.07 6.24 -15.54
CA LEU A 46 0.99 5.22 -15.61
C LEU A 46 1.27 4.61 -14.24
N PHE A 47 1.59 5.43 -13.24
CA PHE A 47 2.03 4.92 -11.95
C PHE A 47 0.94 4.13 -11.23
N VAL A 48 -0.28 4.68 -11.12
CA VAL A 48 -1.39 4.03 -10.42
C VAL A 48 -1.76 2.67 -11.06
N PRO A 49 -1.94 2.54 -12.40
CA PRO A 49 -2.18 1.25 -13.02
C PRO A 49 -1.06 0.22 -12.80
N ILE A 50 0.20 0.64 -12.96
CA ILE A 50 1.36 -0.24 -12.77
C ILE A 50 1.44 -0.72 -11.32
N ALA A 51 1.33 0.21 -10.36
CA ALA A 51 1.31 -0.11 -8.94
C ALA A 51 0.16 -1.05 -8.57
N THR A 52 -1.00 -0.89 -9.21
CA THR A 52 -2.17 -1.77 -9.01
C THR A 52 -1.89 -3.20 -9.48
N ILE A 53 -1.28 -3.38 -10.66
CA ILE A 53 -0.91 -4.71 -11.18
C ILE A 53 0.11 -5.38 -10.27
N ILE A 54 1.13 -4.63 -9.82
CA ILE A 54 2.14 -5.12 -8.87
C ILE A 54 1.47 -5.52 -7.56
N ALA A 55 0.61 -4.69 -7.01
CA ALA A 55 -0.09 -4.97 -5.75
C ALA A 55 -0.97 -6.22 -5.85
N LEU A 56 -1.71 -6.41 -6.95
CA LEU A 56 -2.50 -7.63 -7.20
C LEU A 56 -1.60 -8.87 -7.29
N THR A 57 -0.45 -8.76 -7.95
CA THR A 57 0.53 -9.83 -8.08
C THR A 57 1.09 -10.22 -6.70
N ILE A 58 1.50 -9.23 -5.89
CA ILE A 58 1.98 -9.44 -4.52
C ILE A 58 0.88 -10.06 -3.65
N GLN A 59 -0.36 -9.57 -3.77
CA GLN A 59 -1.49 -10.10 -3.00
C GLN A 59 -1.68 -11.59 -3.25
N PHE A 60 -1.70 -11.99 -4.53
CA PHE A 60 -1.92 -13.36 -4.92
C PHE A 60 -0.74 -14.28 -4.56
N THR A 61 0.48 -13.86 -4.88
CA THR A 61 1.69 -14.70 -4.77
C THR A 61 2.28 -14.76 -3.37
N LEU A 62 2.18 -13.67 -2.60
CA LEU A 62 2.81 -13.53 -1.29
C LEU A 62 1.77 -13.34 -0.19
N THR A 63 0.94 -12.29 -0.26
CA THR A 63 0.07 -11.91 0.87
C THR A 63 -0.86 -13.04 1.29
N LEU A 64 -1.58 -13.67 0.37
CA LEU A 64 -2.53 -14.73 0.71
C LEU A 64 -1.84 -15.97 1.30
N PRO A 65 -0.74 -16.49 0.73
CA PRO A 65 0.05 -17.54 1.37
C PRO A 65 0.54 -17.18 2.77
N PHE A 66 1.07 -15.97 2.98
CA PHE A 66 1.53 -15.52 4.29
C PHE A 66 0.37 -15.36 5.27
N TRP A 67 -0.75 -14.77 4.86
CA TRP A 67 -1.97 -14.63 5.65
C TRP A 67 -2.45 -15.97 6.20
N LYS A 68 -2.51 -17.00 5.34
CA LYS A 68 -2.89 -18.36 5.76
C LYS A 68 -1.92 -18.95 6.77
N LYS A 69 -0.61 -18.74 6.58
CA LYS A 69 0.40 -19.16 7.56
C LYS A 69 0.25 -18.43 8.91
N PHE A 70 -0.03 -17.13 8.89
CA PHE A 70 -0.27 -16.34 10.10
C PHE A 70 -1.53 -16.80 10.85
N LYS A 71 -2.61 -17.15 10.14
CA LYS A 71 -3.82 -17.72 10.77
C LYS A 71 -3.53 -19.02 11.53
N PHE A 72 -2.69 -19.89 10.98
CA PHE A 72 -2.39 -21.19 11.60
C PHE A 72 -1.31 -21.11 12.69
N LYS A 73 -0.21 -20.39 12.43
CA LYS A 73 0.99 -20.41 13.30
C LYS A 73 1.12 -19.20 14.23
N LYS A 74 0.28 -18.17 14.09
CA LYS A 74 0.37 -16.84 14.74
C LYS A 74 1.65 -16.04 14.45
N LYS A 75 2.76 -16.70 14.10
CA LYS A 75 4.04 -16.13 13.70
C LYS A 75 4.56 -16.75 12.41
N VAL A 76 5.26 -15.97 11.59
CA VAL A 76 5.99 -16.44 10.40
C VAL A 76 7.38 -15.82 10.45
N TRP A 77 8.42 -16.65 10.28
CA TRP A 77 9.83 -16.26 10.44
C TRP A 77 10.14 -15.60 11.80
N GLY A 78 9.49 -16.07 12.87
CA GLY A 78 9.65 -15.52 14.23
C GLY A 78 8.91 -14.21 14.47
N LEU A 79 8.39 -13.56 13.42
CA LEU A 79 7.70 -12.29 13.48
C LEU A 79 6.19 -12.49 13.64
N THR A 80 5.55 -11.61 14.40
CA THR A 80 4.09 -11.47 14.40
C THR A 80 3.62 -10.79 13.11
N LEU A 81 2.32 -10.92 12.79
CA LEU A 81 1.73 -10.23 11.64
C LEU A 81 2.02 -8.71 11.69
N PHE A 82 1.89 -8.10 12.87
CA PHE A 82 2.16 -6.67 13.06
C PHE A 82 3.62 -6.33 12.78
N GLN A 83 4.58 -7.07 13.38
CA GLN A 83 6.01 -6.82 13.17
C GLN A 83 6.42 -7.00 11.70
N PHE A 84 5.93 -8.06 11.06
CA PHE A 84 6.19 -8.31 9.65
C PHE A 84 5.65 -7.18 8.76
N THR A 85 4.41 -6.75 9.01
CA THR A 85 3.77 -5.67 8.24
C THR A 85 4.49 -4.34 8.47
N ALA A 86 4.86 -4.01 9.71
CA ALA A 86 5.59 -2.79 10.02
C ALA A 86 6.94 -2.73 9.28
N LEU A 87 7.71 -3.82 9.28
CA LEU A 87 8.95 -3.91 8.52
C LEU A 87 8.70 -3.75 7.02
N LEU A 88 7.66 -4.37 6.48
CA LEU A 88 7.30 -4.25 5.08
C LEU A 88 6.95 -2.80 4.70
N CYS A 89 6.22 -2.08 5.55
CA CYS A 89 5.91 -0.67 5.34
C CYS A 89 7.16 0.21 5.37
N ILE A 90 8.08 -0.04 6.32
CA ILE A 90 9.34 0.70 6.43
C ILE A 90 10.20 0.48 5.18
N ILE A 91 10.44 -0.77 4.80
CA ILE A 91 11.27 -1.11 3.64
C ILE A 91 10.66 -0.55 2.36
N SER A 92 9.35 -0.72 2.16
CA SER A 92 8.66 -0.21 0.98
C SER A 92 8.69 1.32 0.92
N GLY A 93 8.48 1.99 2.05
CA GLY A 93 8.51 3.45 2.13
C GLY A 93 9.91 4.04 1.91
N LEU A 94 10.95 3.42 2.45
CA LEU A 94 12.34 3.82 2.17
C LEU A 94 12.71 3.58 0.69
N THR A 95 12.31 2.44 0.12
CA THR A 95 12.52 2.15 -1.30
C THR A 95 11.80 3.17 -2.19
N PHE A 96 10.57 3.52 -1.83
CA PHE A 96 9.81 4.57 -2.50
C PHE A 96 10.53 5.92 -2.42
N GLY A 97 11.01 6.29 -1.23
CA GLY A 97 11.86 7.47 -1.05
C GLY A 97 13.05 7.48 -2.01
N LEU A 98 13.80 6.39 -2.10
CA LEU A 98 14.97 6.29 -3.00
C LEU A 98 14.60 6.39 -4.50
N VAL A 99 13.45 5.86 -4.91
CA VAL A 99 13.01 5.88 -6.31
C VAL A 99 12.49 7.24 -6.74
N PHE A 100 11.82 7.96 -5.84
CA PHE A 100 11.16 9.25 -6.12
C PHE A 100 11.94 10.46 -5.58
N TRP A 101 13.15 10.26 -5.08
CA TRP A 101 13.97 11.35 -4.57
C TRP A 101 14.58 12.17 -5.71
N GLU A 102 14.31 13.47 -5.69
CA GLU A 102 14.93 14.43 -6.60
C GLU A 102 16.16 15.03 -5.93
N THR A 103 17.35 14.51 -6.27
CA THR A 103 18.63 14.89 -5.64
C THR A 103 18.89 16.40 -5.56
N ASN A 104 18.28 17.20 -6.45
CA ASN A 104 18.33 18.65 -6.47
C ASN A 104 17.73 19.32 -5.20
N PHE A 105 16.78 18.67 -4.52
CA PHE A 105 16.16 19.19 -3.29
C PHE A 105 16.83 18.66 -2.00
N GLY A 106 17.92 17.90 -2.13
CA GLY A 106 18.76 17.46 -1.01
C GLY A 106 18.14 16.34 -0.15
N ILE A 107 18.85 15.98 0.94
CA ILE A 107 18.50 14.83 1.79
C ILE A 107 17.19 15.04 2.57
N SER A 108 16.81 16.29 2.86
CA SER A 108 15.55 16.60 3.54
C SER A 108 14.34 16.11 2.74
N GLU A 109 14.39 16.22 1.41
CA GLU A 109 13.32 15.72 0.55
C GLU A 109 13.26 14.19 0.59
N LEU A 110 14.41 13.50 0.51
CA LEU A 110 14.47 12.04 0.63
C LEU A 110 13.79 11.54 1.91
N ILE A 111 14.01 12.22 3.04
CA ILE A 111 13.38 11.89 4.32
C ILE A 111 11.87 12.09 4.24
N LEU A 112 11.40 13.22 3.72
CA LEU A 112 9.97 13.54 3.60
C LEU A 112 9.23 12.55 2.68
N VAL A 113 9.80 12.26 1.51
CA VAL A 113 9.22 11.31 0.55
C VAL A 113 9.22 9.90 1.13
N SER A 114 10.28 9.51 1.85
CA SER A 114 10.33 8.22 2.54
C SER A 114 9.23 8.10 3.60
N ILE A 115 9.07 9.10 4.46
CA ILE A 115 8.04 9.11 5.51
C ILE A 115 6.65 9.05 4.87
N THR A 116 6.42 9.81 3.81
CA THR A 116 5.17 9.80 3.03
C THR A 116 4.89 8.40 2.49
N GLY A 117 5.90 7.74 1.91
CA GLY A 117 5.81 6.35 1.47
C GLY A 117 5.46 5.39 2.60
N ILE A 118 6.14 5.48 3.75
CA ILE A 118 5.88 4.63 4.93
C ILE A 118 4.43 4.78 5.39
N ILE A 119 3.92 6.02 5.47
CA ILE A 119 2.52 6.29 5.85
C ILE A 119 1.56 5.69 4.83
N ALA A 120 1.79 5.94 3.54
CA ALA A 120 0.95 5.41 2.46
C ALA A 120 0.88 3.88 2.48
N PHE A 121 2.03 3.20 2.60
CA PHE A 121 2.08 1.74 2.72
C PHE A 121 1.42 1.24 4.00
N SER A 122 1.57 1.96 5.12
CA SER A 122 0.92 1.59 6.39
C SER A 122 -0.60 1.65 6.28
N VAL A 123 -1.15 2.69 5.64
CA VAL A 123 -2.58 2.79 5.37
C VAL A 123 -3.03 1.65 4.45
N TYR A 124 -2.33 1.46 3.33
CA TYR A 124 -2.63 0.39 2.38
C TYR A 124 -2.72 -0.98 3.05
N TRP A 125 -1.67 -1.36 3.79
CA TRP A 125 -1.60 -2.67 4.44
C TRP A 125 -2.62 -2.83 5.56
N THR A 126 -2.89 -1.75 6.31
CA THR A 126 -3.93 -1.78 7.35
C THR A 126 -5.29 -2.09 6.75
N VAL A 127 -5.69 -1.36 5.70
CA VAL A 127 -6.98 -1.59 5.01
C VAL A 127 -7.01 -2.99 4.39
N ASN A 128 -5.93 -3.42 3.75
CA ASN A 128 -5.84 -4.74 3.13
C ASN A 128 -6.05 -5.86 4.16
N LEU A 129 -5.28 -5.85 5.26
CA LEU A 129 -5.35 -6.88 6.30
C LEU A 129 -6.69 -6.87 7.06
N LEU A 130 -7.25 -5.69 7.33
CA LEU A 130 -8.58 -5.57 7.93
C LEU A 130 -9.67 -6.12 7.01
N THR A 131 -9.58 -5.84 5.71
CA THR A 131 -10.50 -6.39 4.71
C THR A 131 -10.41 -7.91 4.65
N LEU A 132 -9.20 -8.47 4.65
CA LEU A 132 -9.00 -9.92 4.71
C LEU A 132 -9.61 -10.54 5.96
N LYS A 133 -9.39 -9.91 7.12
CA LYS A 133 -9.99 -10.34 8.39
C LYS A 133 -11.52 -10.31 8.35
N GLN A 134 -12.11 -9.29 7.73
CA GLN A 134 -13.56 -9.16 7.60
C GLN A 134 -14.14 -10.21 6.64
N ILE A 135 -13.48 -10.47 5.51
CA ILE A 135 -13.87 -11.53 4.57
C ILE A 135 -13.86 -12.89 5.29
N ASP A 136 -12.81 -13.18 6.04
CA ASP A 136 -12.71 -14.41 6.82
C ASP A 136 -13.87 -14.53 7.83
N LYS A 137 -14.22 -13.43 8.53
CA LYS A 137 -15.34 -13.42 9.48
C LYS A 137 -16.70 -13.68 8.83
N LEU A 138 -16.90 -13.26 7.58
CA LEU A 138 -18.16 -13.44 6.85
C LEU A 138 -18.32 -14.84 6.22
N GLN A 139 -17.26 -15.66 6.23
CA GLN A 139 -17.26 -17.01 5.68
C GLN A 139 -17.48 -18.11 6.74
N TYR A 140 -17.55 -17.72 8.01
CA TYR A 140 -17.91 -18.56 9.16
C TYR A 140 -19.24 -18.08 9.74
#